data_AF-A0A3M1STF7-F1
#
_entry.id   AF-A0A3M1STF7-F1
#
_cell.length_a   1.000
_cell.length_b   1.000
_cell.length_c   1.000
_cell.angle_alpha   90.00
_cell.angle_beta   90.00
_cell.angle_gamma   90.00
#
_symmetry.space_group_name_H-M   'P 1'
#
loop_
_entity.id
_entity.type
_entity.pdbx_description
1 polymer ?
#
loop_
_entity_poly.entity_id
_entity_poly.type
_entity_poly.pdbx_seq_one_letter_code
_entity_poly.pdbx_strand_id
1 'polypeptide(L)'
;MDPYEALDRVLALPNLREETYRTPGAGASGRPFRVARAGDDEVVVRTSRGGRVTLRREAFAAALKVLSDLAPDDPEGWVRVSDPLLVSVLGGENRDKACTSYVLPLLEAASLVEIERRRPARARLRAPGHEGGQGYSGRNEAGPTA
;
A
#
# COMPACT_ATOMS: atom_id res chain seq x y z
N MET A 1 6.54 16.07 -2.15
CA MET A 1 5.25 15.44 -2.49
C MET A 1 4.23 15.99 -1.52
N ASP A 2 3.12 16.52 -2.01
CA ASP A 2 2.03 16.93 -1.13
C ASP A 2 1.34 15.66 -0.58
N PRO A 3 1.33 15.41 0.74
CA PRO A 3 0.68 14.22 1.30
C PRO A 3 -0.83 14.16 1.01
N TYR A 4 -1.47 15.29 0.67
CA TYR A 4 -2.87 15.32 0.30
C TYR A 4 -3.15 14.75 -1.10
N GLU A 5 -2.14 14.63 -1.97
CA GLU A 5 -2.25 13.96 -3.28
C GLU A 5 -2.17 12.43 -3.19
N ALA A 6 -1.88 11.88 -2.00
CA ALA A 6 -1.67 10.44 -1.83
C ALA A 6 -2.89 9.62 -2.24
N LEU A 7 -4.09 10.07 -1.84
CA LEU A 7 -5.34 9.43 -2.26
C LEU A 7 -5.55 9.60 -3.77
N ASP A 8 -5.31 10.79 -4.32
CA ASP A 8 -5.52 11.05 -5.75
C ASP A 8 -4.67 10.12 -6.64
N ARG A 9 -3.44 9.81 -6.21
CA ARG A 9 -2.58 8.82 -6.85
C ARG A 9 -3.12 7.40 -6.78
N VAL A 10 -3.75 7.02 -5.66
CA VAL A 10 -4.43 5.73 -5.52
C VAL A 10 -5.67 5.69 -6.42
N LEU A 11 -6.46 6.76 -6.45
CA LEU A 11 -7.66 6.87 -7.29
C LEU A 11 -7.33 6.84 -8.79
N ALA A 12 -6.15 7.30 -9.18
CA ALA A 12 -5.64 7.27 -10.55
C ALA A 12 -5.18 5.87 -11.03
N LEU A 13 -5.18 4.84 -10.16
CA LEU A 13 -4.79 3.49 -10.55
C LEU A 13 -5.80 2.89 -11.55
N PRO A 14 -5.36 2.46 -12.75
CA PRO A 14 -6.25 2.05 -13.84
C PRO A 14 -7.13 0.84 -13.49
N ASN A 15 -6.64 -0.05 -12.62
CA ASN A 15 -7.33 -1.29 -12.25
C ASN A 15 -7.72 -1.33 -10.76
N LEU A 16 -7.85 -0.16 -10.11
CA LEU A 16 -8.03 -0.04 -8.64
C LEU A 16 -9.11 -0.98 -8.08
N ARG A 17 -10.23 -1.14 -8.79
CA ARG A 17 -11.39 -1.92 -8.34
C ARG A 17 -11.38 -3.37 -8.80
N GLU A 18 -10.56 -3.69 -9.78
CA GLU A 18 -10.46 -5.02 -10.40
C GLU A 18 -9.35 -5.85 -9.73
N GLU A 19 -8.33 -5.16 -9.25
CA GLU A 19 -7.17 -5.77 -8.62
C GLU A 19 -7.49 -6.33 -7.22
N THR A 20 -6.80 -7.41 -6.86
CA THR A 20 -6.83 -7.98 -5.52
C THR A 20 -5.55 -7.62 -4.79
N TYR A 21 -5.68 -6.73 -3.80
CA TYR A 21 -4.58 -6.32 -2.93
C TYR A 21 -4.41 -7.31 -1.77
N ARG A 22 -3.24 -7.28 -1.14
CA ARG A 22 -2.93 -8.11 0.04
C ARG A 22 -2.40 -7.27 1.18
N THR A 23 -2.92 -7.53 2.37
CA THR A 23 -2.40 -6.96 3.62
C THR A 23 -0.92 -7.34 3.83
N PRO A 24 -0.12 -6.54 4.56
CA PRO A 24 1.33 -6.75 4.77
C PRO A 24 1.73 -7.97 5.64
N GLY A 25 1.10 -9.14 5.46
CA GLY A 25 1.48 -10.38 6.13
C GLY A 25 2.62 -11.10 5.42
N ALA A 26 3.46 -11.83 6.18
CA ALA A 26 4.52 -12.65 5.61
C ALA A 26 3.97 -13.85 4.83
N GLY A 27 4.46 -14.06 3.59
CA GLY A 27 4.07 -15.20 2.75
C GLY A 27 2.54 -15.33 2.57
N ALA A 28 1.99 -16.52 2.84
CA ALA A 28 0.56 -16.81 2.70
C ALA A 28 -0.34 -16.12 3.75
N SER A 29 0.23 -15.47 4.78
CA SER A 29 -0.55 -14.82 5.83
C SER A 29 -1.17 -13.48 5.42
N GLY A 30 -0.71 -12.88 4.32
CA GLY A 30 -1.31 -11.70 3.72
C GLY A 30 -2.72 -12.00 3.24
N ARG A 31 -3.72 -11.47 3.96
CA ARG A 31 -5.14 -11.62 3.61
C ARG A 31 -5.49 -10.76 2.39
N PRO A 32 -6.22 -11.32 1.40
CA PRO A 32 -6.66 -10.55 0.24
C PRO A 32 -7.77 -9.57 0.60
N PHE A 33 -7.86 -8.47 -0.14
CA PHE A 33 -8.96 -7.52 -0.10
C PHE A 33 -9.13 -6.86 -1.48
N ARG A 34 -10.26 -6.20 -1.70
CA ARG A 34 -10.55 -5.46 -2.95
C ARG A 34 -11.15 -4.11 -2.66
N VAL A 35 -10.97 -3.15 -3.55
CA VAL A 35 -11.67 -1.86 -3.48
C VAL A 35 -13.11 -2.04 -3.95
N ALA A 36 -14.07 -1.82 -3.06
CA ALA A 36 -15.50 -1.88 -3.37
C ALA A 36 -16.01 -0.57 -3.98
N ARG A 37 -15.55 0.56 -3.42
CA ARG A 37 -15.89 1.93 -3.84
C ARG A 37 -14.65 2.81 -3.74
N ALA A 38 -14.50 3.72 -4.69
CA ALA A 38 -13.51 4.78 -4.70
C ALA A 38 -14.26 6.09 -4.91
N GLY A 39 -13.98 7.09 -4.08
CA GLY A 39 -14.55 8.43 -4.15
C GLY A 39 -13.51 9.47 -3.75
N ASP A 40 -13.85 10.74 -3.92
CA ASP A 40 -12.88 11.84 -3.87
C ASP A 40 -12.19 11.97 -2.49
N ASP A 41 -12.86 11.60 -1.40
CA ASP A 41 -12.30 11.69 -0.04
C ASP A 41 -12.13 10.33 0.67
N GLU A 42 -12.56 9.24 0.05
CA GLU A 42 -12.51 7.92 0.67
C GLU A 42 -12.41 6.76 -0.31
N VAL A 43 -11.81 5.67 0.17
CA VAL A 43 -11.81 4.36 -0.48
C VAL A 43 -12.45 3.36 0.46
N VAL A 44 -13.48 2.64 0.00
CA VAL A 44 -14.08 1.55 0.76
C VAL A 44 -13.51 0.23 0.26
N VAL A 45 -12.86 -0.51 1.15
CA VAL A 45 -12.34 -1.84 0.86
C VAL A 45 -13.26 -2.94 1.38
N ARG A 46 -13.38 -4.03 0.62
CA ARG A 46 -14.01 -5.29 1.04
C ARG A 46 -12.94 -6.27 1.48
N THR A 47 -12.97 -6.64 2.75
CA THR A 47 -12.07 -7.61 3.36
C THR A 47 -12.35 -9.03 2.86
N SER A 48 -11.39 -9.96 3.03
CA SER A 48 -11.58 -11.38 2.71
C SER A 48 -12.75 -12.05 3.44
N ARG A 49 -13.15 -11.53 4.60
CA ARG A 49 -14.30 -12.02 5.38
C ARG A 49 -15.63 -11.35 4.97
N GLY A 50 -15.63 -10.51 3.95
CA GLY A 50 -16.81 -9.80 3.47
C GLY A 50 -17.15 -8.49 4.19
N GLY A 51 -16.47 -8.17 5.30
CA GLY A 51 -16.59 -6.88 5.98
C GLY A 51 -16.09 -5.71 5.12
N ARG A 52 -16.55 -4.50 5.42
CA ARG A 52 -16.16 -3.26 4.73
C ARG A 52 -15.37 -2.36 5.67
N VAL A 53 -14.32 -1.72 5.15
CA VAL A 53 -13.53 -0.72 5.88
C VAL A 53 -13.44 0.52 4.99
N THR A 54 -13.82 1.67 5.53
CA THR A 54 -13.65 2.96 4.87
C THR A 54 -12.28 3.51 5.21
N LEU A 55 -11.51 3.88 4.20
CA LEU A 55 -10.18 4.49 4.28
C LEU A 55 -10.31 5.94 3.84
N ARG A 56 -10.09 6.88 4.76
CA ARG A 56 -10.24 8.32 4.49
C ARG A 56 -8.95 8.92 3.91
N ARG A 57 -9.07 10.00 3.15
CA ARG A 57 -7.96 10.77 2.58
C ARG A 57 -6.85 11.05 3.61
N GLU A 58 -7.23 11.44 4.82
CA GLU A 58 -6.30 11.78 5.90
C GLU A 58 -5.42 10.60 6.31
N ALA A 59 -5.95 9.36 6.27
CA ALA A 59 -5.17 8.17 6.60
C ALA A 59 -4.05 7.91 5.57
N PHE A 60 -4.26 8.23 4.30
CA PHE A 60 -3.22 8.13 3.26
C PHE A 60 -2.14 9.18 3.46
N ALA A 61 -2.54 10.43 3.69
CA ALA A 61 -1.62 11.54 3.97
C ALA A 61 -0.78 11.27 5.23
N ALA A 62 -1.42 10.81 6.30
CA ALA A 62 -0.78 10.52 7.56
C ALA A 62 0.20 9.34 7.46
N ALA A 63 -0.10 8.32 6.66
CA ALA A 63 0.84 7.22 6.41
C ALA A 63 2.15 7.71 5.81
N LEU A 64 2.10 8.57 4.79
CA LEU A 64 3.31 9.11 4.19
C LEU A 64 4.08 9.99 5.17
N LYS A 65 3.36 10.84 5.91
CA LYS A 65 3.97 11.71 6.92
C LYS A 65 4.68 10.91 8.01
N VAL A 66 4.02 9.92 8.61
CA VAL A 66 4.60 9.13 9.71
C VAL A 66 5.78 8.29 9.22
N LEU A 67 5.70 7.72 8.01
CA LEU A 67 6.86 7.03 7.43
C LEU A 67 8.04 7.97 7.21
N SER A 68 7.79 9.22 6.78
CA SER A 68 8.85 10.24 6.67
C SER A 68 9.43 10.62 8.04
N ASP A 69 8.58 10.76 9.05
CA ASP A 69 8.97 11.21 10.38
C ASP A 69 9.74 10.11 11.15
N LEU A 70 9.43 8.84 10.90
CA LEU A 70 10.13 7.67 11.47
C LEU A 70 11.34 7.19 10.67
N ALA A 71 11.47 7.60 9.40
CA ALA A 71 12.61 7.20 8.56
C ALA A 71 13.99 7.54 9.15
N PRO A 72 14.23 8.66 9.87
CA PRO A 72 15.53 8.97 10.47
C PRO A 72 16.01 7.94 11.51
N ASP A 73 15.11 7.12 12.05
CA ASP A 73 15.44 6.09 13.05
C ASP A 73 16.06 4.83 12.42
N ASP A 74 16.02 4.68 11.08
CA ASP A 74 16.58 3.55 10.33
C ASP A 74 17.37 4.07 9.10
N PRO A 75 18.64 3.67 8.91
CA PRO A 75 19.48 4.20 7.83
C PRO A 75 18.97 3.86 6.42
N GLU A 76 18.10 2.86 6.28
CA GLU A 76 17.45 2.47 5.02
C GLU A 76 16.01 2.99 4.91
N GLY A 77 15.52 3.69 5.94
CA GLY A 77 14.19 4.29 6.05
C GLY A 77 13.08 3.29 6.34
N TRP A 78 13.38 2.06 6.77
CA TRP A 78 12.38 1.02 7.00
C TRP A 78 11.68 1.15 8.35
N VAL A 79 10.34 1.26 8.30
CA VAL A 79 9.48 1.30 9.48
C VAL A 79 8.70 -0.01 9.59
N ARG A 80 8.58 -0.57 10.79
CA ARG A 80 7.76 -1.77 10.99
C ARG A 80 6.29 -1.44 10.75
N VAL A 81 5.56 -2.28 9.99
CA VAL A 81 4.12 -2.08 9.76
C VAL A 81 3.32 -2.13 11.07
N SER A 82 3.82 -2.89 12.05
CA SER A 82 3.25 -2.97 13.40
C SER A 82 3.80 -1.90 14.36
N ASP A 83 4.50 -0.88 13.86
CA ASP A 83 5.02 0.18 14.70
C ASP A 83 3.85 0.88 15.45
N PRO A 84 3.94 1.06 16.79
CA PRO A 84 2.85 1.63 17.56
C PRO A 84 2.45 3.04 17.13
N LEU A 85 3.40 3.89 16.73
CA LEU A 85 3.11 5.25 16.29
C LEU A 85 2.37 5.23 14.96
N LEU A 86 2.86 4.42 14.00
CA LEU A 86 2.20 4.25 12.71
C LEU A 86 0.77 3.72 12.85
N VAL A 87 0.56 2.68 13.67
CA VAL A 87 -0.78 2.12 13.91
C VAL A 87 -1.69 3.12 14.61
N SER A 88 -1.17 3.86 15.60
CA SER A 88 -1.95 4.82 16.37
C SER A 88 -2.42 6.00 15.51
N VAL A 89 -1.51 6.61 14.74
CA VAL A 89 -1.84 7.77 13.91
C VAL A 89 -2.86 7.39 12.83
N LEU A 90 -2.62 6.31 12.08
CA LEU A 90 -3.54 5.88 11.04
C LEU A 90 -4.90 5.49 11.63
N GLY A 91 -4.89 4.79 12.77
CA GLY A 91 -6.11 4.43 13.48
C GLY A 91 -6.92 5.64 13.94
N GLY A 92 -6.25 6.70 14.40
CA GLY A 92 -6.87 7.96 14.80
C GLY A 92 -7.49 8.73 13.63
N GLU A 93 -6.70 8.96 12.58
CA GLU A 93 -7.13 9.70 11.38
C GLU A 93 -8.29 8.97 10.66
N ASN A 94 -8.22 7.64 10.59
CA ASN A 94 -9.26 6.85 9.96
C ASN A 94 -10.48 6.58 10.86
N ARG A 95 -10.36 6.83 12.18
CA ARG A 95 -11.32 6.41 13.22
C ARG A 95 -11.59 4.90 13.22
N ASP A 96 -10.64 4.09 12.73
CA ASP A 96 -10.72 2.63 12.65
C ASP A 96 -9.33 2.01 12.79
N LYS A 97 -9.20 1.06 13.72
CA LYS A 97 -7.94 0.38 14.06
C LYS A 97 -7.40 -0.55 12.97
N ALA A 98 -8.22 -0.94 11.99
CA ALA A 98 -7.80 -1.90 10.96
C ALA A 98 -7.17 -1.25 9.71
N CYS A 99 -7.12 0.09 9.62
CA CYS A 99 -6.78 0.81 8.39
C CYS A 99 -5.33 0.63 7.91
N THR A 100 -4.33 0.52 8.80
CA THR A 100 -2.91 0.39 8.44
C THR A 100 -2.65 -0.79 7.50
N SER A 101 -3.38 -1.89 7.69
CA SER A 101 -3.24 -3.11 6.88
C SER A 101 -3.75 -2.94 5.44
N TYR A 102 -4.51 -1.89 5.15
CA TYR A 102 -5.12 -1.65 3.83
C TYR A 102 -4.58 -0.39 3.15
N VAL A 103 -4.24 0.66 3.91
CA VAL A 103 -3.66 1.89 3.37
C VAL A 103 -2.30 1.63 2.73
N LEU A 104 -1.38 0.94 3.42
CA LEU A 104 -0.02 0.74 2.90
C LEU A 104 0.01 -0.03 1.57
N PRO A 105 -0.71 -1.16 1.37
CA PRO A 105 -0.73 -1.83 0.07
C PRO A 105 -1.29 -0.99 -1.07
N LEU A 106 -2.26 -0.11 -0.80
CA LEU A 106 -2.79 0.81 -1.82
C LEU A 106 -1.77 1.88 -2.19
N LEU A 107 -1.05 2.43 -1.20
CA LEU A 107 0.06 3.36 -1.43
C LEU A 107 1.22 2.68 -2.19
N GLU A 108 1.45 1.40 -1.97
CA GLU A 108 2.49 0.63 -2.69
C GLU A 108 2.10 0.45 -4.16
N ALA A 109 0.83 0.12 -4.43
CA ALA A 109 0.30 0.04 -5.79
C ALA A 109 0.40 1.40 -6.51
N ALA A 110 0.16 2.50 -5.79
CA ALA A 110 0.36 3.87 -6.27
C ALA A 110 1.85 4.28 -6.37
N SER A 111 2.79 3.37 -6.10
CA SER A 111 4.24 3.61 -6.17
C SER A 111 4.75 4.69 -5.22
N LEU A 112 4.05 4.92 -4.10
CA LEU A 112 4.42 5.91 -3.09
C LEU A 112 5.22 5.29 -1.93
N VAL A 113 5.00 4.00 -1.66
CA VAL A 113 5.71 3.25 -0.62
C VAL A 113 6.24 1.92 -1.16
N GLU A 114 7.17 1.33 -0.43
CA GLU A 114 7.64 -0.04 -0.63
C GLU A 114 7.31 -0.87 0.60
N ILE A 115 6.87 -2.12 0.42
CA ILE A 115 6.57 -3.02 1.54
C ILE A 115 7.43 -4.28 1.45
N GLU A 116 8.30 -4.46 2.43
CA GLU A 116 8.98 -5.72 2.66
C GLU A 116 8.06 -6.67 3.45
N ARG A 117 7.50 -7.67 2.75
CA ARG A 117 6.59 -8.69 3.31
C ARG A 117 7.31 -9.84 4.01
N ARG A 118 8.45 -9.57 4.65
CA ARG A 118 9.15 -10.53 5.52
C ARG A 118 8.67 -10.34 6.96
N ARG A 119 9.07 -11.19 7.91
CA ARG A 119 8.69 -11.03 9.32
C ARG A 119 9.88 -10.40 10.08
N PRO A 120 9.69 -9.26 10.78
CA PRO A 120 8.50 -8.40 10.78
C PRO A 120 8.32 -7.68 9.44
N ALA A 121 7.07 -7.39 9.05
CA ALA A 121 6.81 -6.66 7.82
C ALA A 121 7.21 -5.19 8.00
N ARG A 122 7.83 -4.62 6.98
CA ARG A 122 8.35 -3.26 7.01
C ARG A 122 7.85 -2.48 5.80
N ALA A 123 7.70 -1.17 5.96
CA ALA A 123 7.34 -0.25 4.90
C ALA A 123 8.25 0.97 4.94
N ARG A 124 8.50 1.57 3.79
CA ARG A 124 9.21 2.85 3.67
C ARG A 124 8.63 3.69 2.54
N LEU A 125 8.90 4.98 2.56
CA LEU A 125 8.64 5.83 1.40
C LEU A 125 9.48 5.36 0.22
N ARG A 126 8.89 5.31 -0.98
CA ARG A 126 9.67 5.07 -2.19
C ARG A 126 10.53 6.30 -2.47
N ALA A 127 11.82 6.11 -2.72
CA ALA A 127 12.69 7.21 -3.11
C ALA A 127 12.24 7.80 -4.46
N PRO A 128 12.20 9.13 -4.62
CA PRO A 128 11.95 9.75 -5.91
C PRO A 128 13.16 9.44 -6.82
N GLY A 129 13.03 8.44 -7.69
CA GLY A 129 14.11 8.05 -8.60
C GLY A 129 14.14 6.59 -9.07
N HIS A 130 13.16 5.76 -8.73
CA HIS A 130 13.08 4.40 -9.29
C HIS A 130 11.79 4.21 -10.08
N GLU A 131 11.72 4.81 -11.28
CA GLU A 131 10.89 4.28 -12.37
C GLU A 131 11.50 2.94 -12.81
N GLY A 132 11.29 1.90 -12.01
CA GLY A 132 11.57 0.52 -12.40
C GLY A 132 10.51 0.07 -13.39
N GLY A 133 10.72 0.37 -14.66
CA GLY A 133 9.89 -0.12 -15.76
C GLY A 133 9.80 -1.65 -15.71
N GLN A 134 8.59 -2.18 -15.50
CA GLN A 134 8.27 -3.52 -15.96
C GLN A 134 7.98 -3.44 -17.47
N GLY A 135 9.07 -3.27 -18.21
CA GLY A 135 9.12 -3.49 -19.64
C GLY A 135 8.92 -4.97 -19.94
N TYR A 136 7.95 -5.23 -20.81
CA TYR A 136 7.75 -6.46 -21.56
C TYR A 136 9.09 -7.02 -22.11
N SER A 137 9.42 -8.28 -21.78
CA SER A 137 10.29 -9.16 -22.57
C SER A 137 10.27 -10.56 -21.90
N GLY A 138 10.06 -11.69 -22.55
CA GLY A 138 9.82 -12.02 -23.93
C GLY A 138 9.25 -13.43 -23.94
N ARG A 139 8.21 -13.62 -24.76
CA ARG A 139 7.63 -14.90 -25.10
C ARG A 139 8.69 -15.64 -25.94
N ASN A 140 9.40 -16.62 -25.38
CA ASN A 140 10.24 -17.49 -26.20
C ASN A 140 9.33 -18.49 -26.89
N GLU A 141 9.18 -18.27 -28.18
CA GLU A 141 8.50 -19.11 -29.15
C GLU A 141 9.19 -20.48 -29.23
N ALA A 142 8.36 -21.51 -29.38
CA ALA A 142 8.77 -22.87 -29.63
C ALA A 142 9.50 -22.97 -30.98
N GLY A 143 10.72 -23.51 -30.96
CA GLY A 143 11.37 -24.05 -32.15
C GLY A 143 11.09 -25.55 -32.26
N PRO A 144 10.75 -26.09 -33.45
CA PRO A 144 10.56 -27.52 -33.64
C PRO A 144 11.93 -28.20 -33.82
N THR A 145 12.08 -29.40 -33.28
CA THR A 145 13.17 -30.29 -33.69
C THR A 145 12.55 -31.50 -34.37
N ALA A 146 13.10 -31.77 -35.56
CA ALA A 146 12.74 -32.77 -36.55
C ALA A 146 12.77 -34.22 -36.03
#